data_AF-A0A840YMA0-F1
#
_entry.id   AF-A0A840YMA0-F1
#
_cell.length_a   1.000
_cell.length_b   1.000
_cell.length_c   1.000
_cell.angle_alpha   90.00
_cell.angle_beta   90.00
_cell.angle_gamma   90.00
#
_symmetry.space_group_name_H-M   'P 1'
#
loop_
_entity.id
_entity.type
_entity.pdbx_description
1 polymer ?
#
loop_
_entity_poly.entity_id
_entity_poly.type
_entity_poly.pdbx_seq_one_letter_code
_entity_poly.pdbx_strand_id
1 'polypeptide(L)'
;MARHEQKPNGARDMDDDQDELSPRRRRLIFRASHRGTKETDLLIGGFVSRRIESFSEEELDEVEALLELPDVDLTDWLSGRRPVPEDLRTPMMMRLMEASAAPGAGIPDEMRNP
;
A
#
# COMPACT_ATOMS: atom_id res chain seq x y z
N MET A 1 -21.74 45.54 -7.37
CA MET A 1 -21.04 44.53 -8.19
C MET A 1 -20.00 43.86 -7.31
N ALA A 2 -20.36 42.72 -6.70
CA ALA A 2 -19.53 42.03 -5.72
C ALA A 2 -18.38 41.30 -6.42
N ARG A 3 -17.14 41.74 -6.16
CA ARG A 3 -15.93 41.02 -6.56
C ARG A 3 -15.65 39.93 -5.54
N HIS A 4 -15.63 38.70 -6.04
CA HIS A 4 -14.82 37.55 -5.61
C HIS A 4 -14.76 37.26 -4.10
N GLU A 5 -15.56 36.27 -3.74
CA GLU A 5 -15.52 35.52 -2.50
C GLU A 5 -14.30 34.57 -2.50
N GLN A 6 -13.43 34.72 -1.48
CA GLN A 6 -12.86 33.69 -0.58
C GLN A 6 -12.49 32.30 -1.16
N LYS A 7 -11.44 31.58 -0.77
CA LYS A 7 -10.20 31.68 0.05
C LYS A 7 -9.40 30.41 -0.33
N PRO A 8 -8.05 30.40 -0.28
CA PRO A 8 -7.26 29.19 -0.47
C PRO A 8 -7.28 28.39 0.84
N ASN A 9 -7.64 27.10 0.80
CA ASN A 9 -7.47 26.23 1.96
C ASN A 9 -6.96 24.86 1.53
N GLY A 10 -5.64 24.70 1.65
CA GLY A 10 -5.00 23.40 1.65
C GLY A 10 -5.18 22.75 3.01
N ALA A 11 -6.01 21.72 3.08
CA ALA A 11 -6.00 20.71 4.14
C ALA A 11 -6.78 19.48 3.65
N ARG A 12 -6.10 18.58 2.90
CA ARG A 12 -6.39 17.16 2.69
C ARG A 12 -7.88 16.75 2.79
N ASP A 13 -8.61 16.91 1.70
CA ASP A 13 -9.77 16.09 1.39
C ASP A 13 -9.27 14.71 0.92
N MET A 14 -8.96 13.81 1.86
CA MET A 14 -8.57 12.40 1.59
C MET A 14 -9.75 11.45 1.82
N ASP A 15 -10.98 11.96 1.70
CA ASP A 15 -12.22 11.19 1.93
C ASP A 15 -13.19 11.23 0.73
N ASP A 16 -13.08 12.21 -0.19
CA ASP A 16 -14.04 12.40 -1.30
C ASP A 16 -13.73 11.51 -2.54
N ASP A 17 -12.45 11.22 -2.83
CA ASP A 17 -12.07 10.33 -3.95
C ASP A 17 -12.45 8.84 -3.72
N GLN A 18 -12.81 8.47 -2.49
CA GLN A 18 -13.16 7.08 -2.14
C GLN A 18 -14.60 6.71 -2.52
N ASP A 19 -15.48 7.67 -2.84
CA ASP A 19 -16.86 7.39 -3.24
C ASP A 19 -17.02 6.98 -4.71
N GLU A 20 -16.05 7.27 -5.58
CA GLU A 20 -16.02 6.75 -6.96
C GLU A 20 -15.40 5.34 -7.05
N LEU A 21 -14.72 4.89 -5.99
CA LEU A 21 -14.11 3.56 -5.96
C LEU A 21 -15.15 2.45 -5.84
N SER A 22 -14.97 1.41 -6.66
CA SER A 22 -15.80 0.21 -6.56
C SER A 22 -15.76 -0.39 -5.15
N PRO A 23 -16.85 -0.98 -4.64
CA PRO A 23 -16.88 -1.58 -3.31
C PRO A 23 -15.76 -2.58 -3.05
N ARG A 24 -15.27 -3.25 -4.11
CA ARG A 24 -14.12 -4.15 -4.04
C ARG A 24 -12.84 -3.41 -3.67
N ARG A 25 -12.54 -2.30 -4.35
CA ARG A 25 -11.33 -1.50 -4.10
C ARG A 25 -11.32 -0.94 -2.67
N ARG A 26 -12.46 -0.39 -2.22
CA ARG A 26 -12.60 0.11 -0.83
C ARG A 26 -12.31 -0.98 0.21
N ARG A 27 -12.83 -2.20 0.01
CA ARG A 27 -12.54 -3.35 0.89
C ARG A 27 -11.06 -3.71 0.90
N LEU A 28 -10.39 -3.68 -0.25
CA LEU A 28 -8.96 -3.99 -0.36
C LEU A 28 -8.10 -2.92 0.33
N ILE A 29 -8.41 -1.63 0.16
CA ILE A 29 -7.72 -0.54 0.88
C ILE A 29 -7.88 -0.71 2.38
N PHE A 30 -9.11 -0.98 2.83
CA PHE A 30 -9.40 -1.20 4.25
C PHE A 30 -8.58 -2.37 4.80
N ARG A 31 -8.59 -3.53 4.12
CA ARG A 31 -7.79 -4.71 4.50
C ARG A 31 -6.28 -4.48 4.44
N ALA A 32 -5.80 -3.64 3.53
CA ALA A 32 -4.39 -3.29 3.42
C ALA A 32 -3.91 -2.32 4.51
N SER A 33 -4.82 -1.52 5.07
CA SER A 33 -4.53 -0.47 6.06
C SER A 33 -4.97 -0.82 7.49
N HIS A 34 -5.61 -1.98 7.69
CA HIS A 34 -6.03 -2.51 8.99
C HIS A 34 -5.36 -3.86 9.24
N ARG A 35 -4.04 -3.93 9.05
CA ARG A 35 -3.23 -5.11 9.35
C ARG A 35 -2.75 -5.08 10.80
N GLY A 36 -2.18 -6.21 11.25
CA GLY A 36 -1.81 -6.41 12.64
C GLY A 36 -0.71 -5.49 13.15
N THR A 37 0.10 -4.89 12.26
CA THR A 37 1.17 -3.95 12.64
C THR A 37 1.20 -2.70 11.77
N LYS A 38 1.47 -1.56 12.41
CA LYS A 38 1.60 -0.25 11.76
C LYS A 38 2.67 -0.22 10.65
N GLU A 39 3.72 -1.03 10.78
CA GLU A 39 4.76 -1.17 9.75
C GLU A 39 4.19 -1.77 8.46
N THR A 40 3.43 -2.87 8.59
CA THR A 40 2.76 -3.52 7.46
C THR A 40 1.74 -2.58 6.81
N ASP A 41 0.98 -1.84 7.62
CA ASP A 41 0.02 -0.85 7.11
C ASP A 41 0.69 0.24 6.27
N LEU A 42 1.85 0.73 6.71
CA LEU A 42 2.57 1.79 5.99
C LEU A 42 3.17 1.26 4.67
N LEU A 43 3.71 0.04 4.69
CA LEU A 43 4.30 -0.58 3.50
C LEU A 43 3.23 -0.95 2.47
N ILE A 44 2.18 -1.66 2.90
CA ILE A 44 1.17 -2.24 2.01
C ILE A 44 0.01 -1.27 1.80
N GLY A 45 -0.60 -0.78 2.87
CA GLY A 45 -1.74 0.14 2.81
C GLY A 45 -1.41 1.41 2.05
N GLY A 46 -0.23 1.98 2.26
CA GLY A 46 0.24 3.13 1.49
C GLY A 46 0.40 2.81 -0.01
N PHE A 47 0.97 1.66 -0.36
CA PHE A 47 1.14 1.26 -1.76
C PHE A 47 -0.20 1.02 -2.47
N VAL A 48 -1.09 0.28 -1.82
CA VAL A 48 -2.42 -0.08 -2.34
C VAL A 48 -3.29 1.17 -2.50
N SER A 49 -3.43 1.98 -1.45
CA SER A 49 -4.27 3.20 -1.52
C SER A 49 -3.86 4.16 -2.64
N ARG A 50 -2.56 4.29 -2.94
CA ARG A 50 -2.06 5.18 -4.00
C ARG A 50 -2.21 4.65 -5.43
N ARG A 51 -2.44 3.35 -5.61
CA ARG A 51 -2.38 2.70 -6.93
C ARG A 51 -3.61 1.87 -7.30
N ILE A 52 -4.49 1.59 -6.34
CA ILE A 52 -5.64 0.72 -6.56
C ILE A 52 -6.65 1.25 -7.57
N GLU A 53 -6.71 2.57 -7.78
CA GLU A 53 -7.49 3.21 -8.84
C GLU A 53 -7.05 2.79 -10.23
N SER A 54 -5.74 2.63 -10.44
CA SER A 54 -5.18 2.22 -11.73
C SER A 54 -5.06 0.71 -11.90
N PHE A 55 -5.40 -0.08 -10.87
CA PHE A 55 -5.38 -1.53 -10.97
C PHE A 55 -6.54 -2.08 -11.81
N SER A 56 -6.17 -2.94 -12.75
CA SER A 56 -7.04 -3.86 -13.49
C SER A 56 -7.65 -4.91 -12.57
N GLU A 57 -8.68 -5.63 -13.04
CA GLU A 57 -9.32 -6.68 -12.25
C GLU A 57 -8.36 -7.80 -11.83
N GLU A 58 -7.44 -8.18 -12.73
CA GLU A 58 -6.39 -9.17 -12.46
C GLU A 58 -5.44 -8.70 -11.35
N GLU A 59 -5.06 -7.42 -11.36
CA GLU A 59 -4.23 -6.84 -10.31
C GLU A 59 -4.98 -6.75 -8.98
N LEU A 60 -6.30 -6.52 -9.00
CA LEU A 60 -7.12 -6.57 -7.78
C LEU A 60 -7.19 -8.00 -7.21
N ASP A 61 -7.24 -9.03 -8.06
CA ASP A 61 -7.15 -10.43 -7.62
C ASP A 61 -5.79 -10.71 -6.98
N GLU A 62 -4.69 -10.21 -7.58
CA GLU A 62 -3.35 -10.33 -7.01
C GLU A 62 -3.20 -9.61 -5.67
N VAL A 63 -3.79 -8.40 -5.52
CA VAL A 63 -3.85 -7.70 -4.23
C VAL A 63 -4.57 -8.56 -3.22
N GLU A 64 -5.73 -9.11 -3.59
CA GLU A 64 -6.53 -9.91 -2.67
C GLU A 64 -5.77 -11.13 -2.17
N ALA A 65 -5.11 -11.87 -3.08
CA ALA A 65 -4.25 -13.01 -2.73
C ALA A 65 -3.06 -12.59 -1.86
N LEU A 66 -2.40 -11.46 -2.18
CA LEU A 66 -1.32 -10.91 -1.36
C LEU A 66 -1.83 -10.56 0.04
N LEU A 67 -3.05 -10.05 0.14
CA LEU A 67 -3.67 -9.70 1.41
C LEU A 67 -4.11 -10.92 2.24
N GLU A 68 -4.08 -12.14 1.69
CA GLU A 68 -4.28 -13.38 2.46
C GLU A 68 -2.99 -13.89 3.11
N LEU A 69 -1.83 -13.35 2.72
CA LEU A 69 -0.54 -13.74 3.28
C LEU A 69 -0.35 -13.16 4.69
N PRO A 70 0.40 -13.87 5.57
CA PRO A 70 0.67 -13.41 6.92
C PRO A 70 1.48 -12.11 6.94
N ASP A 71 1.10 -11.18 7.82
CA ASP A 71 1.76 -9.88 7.96
C ASP A 71 3.27 -10.01 8.22
N VAL A 72 3.67 -10.96 9.06
CA VAL A 72 5.07 -11.21 9.41
C VAL A 72 5.90 -11.67 8.21
N ASP A 73 5.30 -12.47 7.32
CA ASP A 73 5.99 -12.92 6.12
C ASP A 73 6.12 -11.79 5.11
N LEU A 74 5.04 -11.02 4.92
CA LEU A 74 5.03 -9.85 4.06
C LEU A 74 6.08 -8.82 4.49
N THR A 75 6.13 -8.47 5.78
CA THR A 75 7.13 -7.52 6.27
C THR A 75 8.54 -8.06 6.07
N ASP A 76 8.81 -9.31 6.41
CA ASP A 76 10.15 -9.88 6.26
C ASP A 76 10.62 -9.93 4.79
N TRP A 77 9.72 -10.20 3.85
CA TRP A 77 10.02 -10.18 2.43
C TRP A 77 10.28 -8.77 1.90
N LEU A 78 9.39 -7.82 2.23
CA LEU A 78 9.51 -6.42 1.79
C LEU A 78 10.70 -5.70 2.43
N SER A 79 11.08 -6.14 3.62
CA SER A 79 12.26 -5.71 4.37
C SER A 79 13.56 -6.33 3.87
N GLY A 80 13.50 -7.36 3.02
CA GLY A 80 14.65 -8.14 2.60
C GLY A 80 15.27 -9.03 3.68
N ARG A 81 14.57 -9.24 4.82
CA ARG A 81 15.00 -10.18 5.88
C ARG A 81 14.87 -11.63 5.41
N ARG A 82 13.88 -11.92 4.55
CA ARG A 82 13.68 -13.23 3.94
C ARG A 82 13.49 -13.09 2.42
N PRO A 83 13.96 -14.05 1.61
CA PRO A 83 13.64 -14.07 0.19
C PRO A 83 12.17 -14.47 -0.02
N VAL A 84 11.53 -13.86 -1.02
CA VAL A 84 10.19 -14.27 -1.47
C VAL A 84 10.27 -15.65 -2.13
N PRO A 85 9.46 -16.63 -1.70
CA PRO A 85 9.34 -17.94 -2.36
C PRO A 85 8.95 -17.79 -3.83
N GLU A 86 9.43 -18.68 -4.70
CA GLU A 86 9.16 -18.57 -6.15
C GLU A 86 7.66 -18.60 -6.48
N ASP A 87 6.89 -19.39 -5.74
CA ASP A 87 5.44 -19.50 -5.89
C ASP A 87 4.69 -18.19 -5.53
N LEU A 88 5.34 -17.28 -4.81
CA LEU A 88 4.79 -15.99 -4.38
C LEU A 88 5.42 -14.80 -5.11
N ARG A 89 6.31 -15.03 -6.09
CA ARG A 89 6.88 -13.98 -6.94
C ARG A 89 5.88 -13.55 -8.02
N THR A 90 4.72 -13.09 -7.60
CA THR A 90 3.71 -12.51 -8.49
C THR A 90 4.17 -11.14 -9.00
N PRO A 91 3.64 -10.66 -10.14
CA PRO A 91 3.87 -9.30 -10.61
C PRO A 91 3.59 -8.25 -9.53
N MET A 92 2.51 -8.43 -8.77
CA MET A 92 2.15 -7.51 -7.70
C MET A 92 3.12 -7.54 -6.51
N MET A 93 3.60 -8.72 -6.12
CA MET A 93 4.63 -8.85 -5.08
C MET A 93 5.91 -8.13 -5.51
N MET A 94 6.35 -8.30 -6.76
CA MET A 94 7.54 -7.63 -7.28
C MET A 94 7.39 -6.10 -7.29
N ARG A 95 6.22 -5.58 -7.69
CA ARG A 95 5.94 -4.14 -7.64
C ARG A 95 5.93 -3.59 -6.21
N LEU A 96 5.43 -4.38 -5.25
CA LEU A 96 5.42 -3.99 -3.85
C LEU A 96 6.86 -3.95 -3.30
N MET A 97 7.69 -4.94 -3.63
CA MET A 97 9.11 -4.96 -3.29
C MET A 97 9.87 -3.78 -3.92
N GLU A 98 9.59 -3.45 -5.17
CA GLU A 98 10.20 -2.29 -5.82
C GLU A 98 9.81 -0.98 -5.12
N ALA A 99 8.54 -0.86 -4.70
CA ALA A 99 8.07 0.28 -3.94
C ALA A 99 8.65 0.35 -2.51
N SER A 100 8.90 -0.79 -1.87
CA SER A 100 9.53 -0.86 -0.53
C SER A 100 11.06 -0.76 -0.57
N ALA A 101 11.70 -1.05 -1.70
CA ALA A 101 13.16 -0.92 -1.87
C ALA A 101 13.62 0.53 -2.08
N ALA A 102 12.69 1.49 -2.24
CA ALA A 102 13.03 2.90 -2.34
C ALA A 102 13.67 3.41 -1.02
N PRO A 103 14.77 4.21 -1.09
CA PRO A 103 15.47 4.68 0.11
C PRO A 103 14.53 5.53 0.98
N GLY A 104 14.22 5.02 2.18
CA GLY A 104 13.30 5.66 3.14
C GLY A 104 12.18 4.74 3.66
N ALA A 105 11.98 3.56 3.07
CA ALA A 105 11.00 2.59 3.55
C ALA A 105 11.61 1.63 4.60
N GLY A 106 11.64 2.09 5.85
CA GLY A 106 11.27 1.25 6.99
C GLY A 106 12.24 0.21 7.53
N ILE A 107 13.50 0.12 7.08
CA ILE A 107 14.54 -0.61 7.84
C ILE A 107 15.43 0.39 8.56
N PRO A 108 15.39 0.47 9.91
CA PRO A 108 16.39 1.21 10.65
C PRO A 108 17.77 0.65 10.32
N ASP A 109 18.71 1.55 10.04
CA ASP A 109 20.12 1.27 9.70
C ASP A 109 20.79 0.27 10.69
N GLU A 110 20.28 0.22 11.92
CA GLU A 110 20.69 -0.68 13.01
C GLU A 110 20.46 -2.18 12.75
N MET A 111 19.64 -2.56 11.77
CA MET A 111 19.37 -3.97 11.41
C MET A 111 20.18 -4.47 10.21
N ARG A 112 21.15 -3.70 9.70
CA ARG A 112 22.00 -4.09 8.56
C ARG A 112 23.06 -5.18 8.88
N ASN A 113 23.04 -5.71 10.11
CA ASN A 113 23.87 -6.81 10.67
C ASN A 113 25.34 -6.41 10.96
N PRO A 114 25.98 -6.97 12.02
CA PRO A 114 27.14 -6.40 12.72
C PRO A 114 28.50 -6.60 12.05
#